data_AF-A0A7C7WVJ0-F1
#
_entry.id   AF-A0A7C7WVJ0-F1
#
_cell.length_a   1.000
_cell.length_b   1.000
_cell.length_c   1.000
_cell.angle_alpha   90.00
_cell.angle_beta   90.00
_cell.angle_gamma   90.00
#
_symmetry.space_group_name_H-M   'P 1'
#
loop_
_entity.id
_entity.type
_entity.pdbx_description
1 polymer ?
#
loop_
_entity_poly.entity_id
_entity_poly.type
_entity_poly.pdbx_seq_one_letter_code
_entity_poly.pdbx_strand_id
1 'polypeptide(L)'
;MNRSRIISMGVLISLWVDAECLTAQVIQLPVIHQFGVSTSVLVPDRGAVHLGGVRSAREGQVSRGSLFPGRLGRNQASGREVSTSDAWAVVRIIDLKELDRMTLLAATPEEIKLLSPVAAKITSVVRHERTVSRTASTSLDQLRVERNAKTAASRNEAMRFMAKAKEMEKRGRTASAKIYYQMAYRRGDNEIRTSALAAVRRIAKTQVPREQPLRETKQ
;
A
#
# COMPACT_ATOMS: atom_id res chain seq x y z
N MET A 1 43.77 -69.74 55.44
CA MET A 1 43.56 -70.30 54.09
C MET A 1 42.08 -70.56 53.92
N ASN A 2 41.36 -69.70 53.17
CA ASN A 2 40.13 -70.04 52.46
C ASN A 2 39.72 -68.85 51.58
N ARG A 3 39.58 -69.15 50.31
CA ARG A 3 39.44 -68.24 49.16
C ARG A 3 38.00 -67.74 49.10
N SER A 4 37.79 -66.42 49.18
CA SER A 4 36.49 -65.78 48.94
C SER A 4 36.58 -64.80 47.77
N ARG A 5 36.24 -65.34 46.59
CA ARG A 5 35.41 -64.73 45.53
C ARG A 5 35.74 -63.28 45.14
N ILE A 6 36.67 -63.15 44.19
CA ILE A 6 36.77 -62.02 43.26
C ILE A 6 35.81 -62.33 42.09
N ILE A 7 34.53 -61.99 42.21
CA ILE A 7 33.59 -61.95 41.06
C ILE A 7 32.57 -60.84 41.32
N SER A 8 32.82 -59.66 40.76
CA SER A 8 31.84 -58.75 40.15
C SER A 8 32.46 -57.36 40.00
N MET A 9 33.61 -57.30 39.29
CA MET A 9 34.12 -56.05 38.72
C MET A 9 33.55 -55.94 37.32
N GLY A 10 32.39 -55.30 37.20
CA GLY A 10 31.73 -55.10 35.92
C GLY A 10 30.33 -54.55 36.11
N VAL A 11 30.07 -53.40 35.49
CA VAL A 11 28.80 -52.65 35.48
C VAL A 11 28.57 -51.77 36.71
N LEU A 12 29.44 -50.77 36.86
CA LEU A 12 29.04 -49.46 37.38
C LEU A 12 29.20 -48.48 36.21
N ILE A 13 28.44 -48.73 35.14
CA ILE A 13 28.24 -47.77 34.06
C ILE A 13 27.43 -46.64 34.69
N SER A 14 28.13 -45.56 34.97
CA SER A 14 27.57 -44.27 35.32
C SER A 14 26.64 -43.83 34.18
N LEU A 15 25.34 -44.05 34.33
CA LEU A 15 24.31 -43.34 33.58
C LEU A 15 24.29 -41.89 34.09
N TRP A 16 25.26 -41.09 33.66
CA TRP A 16 25.03 -39.66 33.54
C TRP A 16 24.10 -39.49 32.35
N VAL A 17 22.80 -39.46 32.64
CA VAL A 17 21.81 -38.98 31.68
C VAL A 17 22.04 -37.48 31.61
N ASP A 18 22.78 -37.03 30.60
CA ASP A 18 22.77 -35.64 30.20
C ASP A 18 21.34 -35.28 29.81
N ALA A 19 20.65 -34.62 30.73
CA ALA A 19 19.39 -33.97 30.44
C ALA A 19 19.72 -32.76 29.55
N GLU A 20 19.86 -32.99 28.24
CA GLU A 20 19.87 -31.90 27.28
C GLU A 20 18.55 -31.15 27.43
N CYS A 21 18.62 -29.98 28.04
CA CYS A 21 17.53 -29.04 28.06
C CYS A 21 17.35 -28.56 26.62
N LEU A 22 16.52 -29.27 25.86
CA LEU A 22 16.05 -28.87 24.54
C LEU A 22 15.48 -27.46 24.68
N THR A 23 16.27 -26.48 24.24
CA THR A 23 15.88 -25.08 24.25
C THR A 23 14.78 -24.92 23.21
N ALA A 24 13.53 -24.92 23.67
CA ALA A 24 12.39 -24.65 22.82
C ALA A 24 12.57 -23.25 22.22
N GLN A 25 12.78 -23.18 20.91
CA GLN A 25 12.95 -21.91 20.22
C GLN A 25 11.61 -21.15 20.23
N VAL A 26 11.47 -20.19 21.15
CA VAL A 26 10.27 -19.36 21.25
C VAL A 26 10.32 -18.30 20.16
N ILE A 27 9.65 -18.58 19.04
CA ILE A 27 9.41 -17.57 18.01
C ILE A 27 8.22 -16.74 18.47
N GLN A 28 8.47 -15.50 18.91
CA GLN A 28 7.40 -14.54 19.16
C GLN A 28 6.89 -14.02 17.82
N LEU A 29 5.74 -14.53 17.39
CA LEU A 29 5.02 -13.98 16.25
C LEU A 29 4.18 -12.78 16.71
N PRO A 30 4.15 -11.68 15.94
CA PRO A 30 3.23 -10.59 16.22
C PRO A 30 1.79 -11.08 16.02
N VAL A 31 0.98 -11.03 17.07
CA VAL A 31 -0.45 -11.28 16.99
C VAL A 31 -1.14 -9.96 16.63
N ILE A 32 -1.65 -9.85 15.40
CA ILE A 32 -2.37 -8.67 14.94
C ILE A 32 -3.87 -8.97 15.04
N HIS A 33 -4.57 -8.17 15.85
CA HIS A 33 -6.03 -8.16 15.90
C HIS A 33 -6.55 -7.03 15.01
N GLN A 34 -7.42 -7.36 14.04
CA GLN A 34 -8.07 -6.37 13.17
C GLN A 34 -9.58 -6.41 13.37
N PHE A 35 -10.18 -5.24 13.58
CA PHE A 35 -11.61 -5.03 13.64
C PHE A 35 -11.98 -3.94 12.62
N GLY A 36 -13.00 -4.20 11.81
CA GLY A 36 -13.45 -3.26 10.78
C GLY A 36 -14.96 -3.36 10.58
N VAL A 37 -15.60 -2.21 10.35
CA VAL A 37 -17.03 -2.09 10.09
C VAL A 37 -17.20 -1.43 8.72
N SER A 38 -17.91 -2.09 7.81
CA SER A 38 -18.17 -1.60 6.45
C SER A 38 -19.67 -1.48 6.26
N THR A 39 -20.24 -0.35 6.68
CA THR A 39 -21.67 -0.07 6.64
C THR A 39 -21.90 1.34 6.13
N SER A 40 -23.11 1.61 5.64
CA SER A 40 -23.56 2.95 5.29
C SER A 40 -24.58 3.43 6.32
N VAL A 41 -24.44 4.68 6.74
CA VAL A 41 -25.27 5.31 7.76
C VAL A 41 -25.60 6.73 7.33
N LEU A 42 -26.85 7.15 7.53
CA LEU A 42 -27.27 8.54 7.34
C LEU A 42 -27.06 9.28 8.67
N VAL A 43 -26.18 10.28 8.66
CA VAL A 43 -25.81 11.06 9.85
C VAL A 43 -26.11 12.53 9.58
N PRO A 44 -26.81 13.24 10.48
CA PRO A 44 -27.01 14.68 10.34
C PRO A 44 -25.68 15.44 10.47
N ASP A 45 -25.63 16.69 10.01
CA ASP A 45 -24.44 17.53 10.22
C ASP A 45 -24.18 17.70 11.73
N ARG A 46 -22.91 17.56 12.12
CA ARG A 46 -22.44 17.49 13.52
C ARG A 46 -23.02 16.31 14.31
N GLY A 47 -23.64 15.36 13.64
CA GLY A 47 -24.14 14.13 14.22
C GLY A 47 -23.01 13.15 14.52
N ALA A 48 -23.30 12.27 15.48
CA ALA A 48 -22.51 11.09 15.76
C ALA A 48 -23.40 9.86 15.63
N VAL A 49 -22.86 8.77 15.09
CA VAL A 49 -23.54 7.48 15.03
C VAL A 49 -22.61 6.37 15.48
N HIS A 50 -23.16 5.45 16.27
CA HIS A 50 -22.47 4.24 16.69
C HIS A 50 -22.59 3.19 15.58
N LEU A 51 -21.44 2.79 15.02
CA LEU A 51 -21.38 1.83 13.91
C LEU A 51 -21.44 0.38 14.39
N GLY A 52 -21.12 0.14 15.67
CA GLY A 52 -21.10 -1.18 16.29
C GLY A 52 -19.79 -1.44 17.01
N GLY A 53 -19.70 -2.61 17.64
CA GLY A 53 -18.51 -3.02 18.38
C GLY A 53 -18.49 -4.51 18.67
N VAL A 54 -17.32 -5.02 19.04
CA VAL A 54 -17.11 -6.41 19.47
C VAL A 54 -16.64 -6.40 20.91
N ARG A 55 -17.26 -7.24 21.74
CA ARG A 55 -16.90 -7.47 23.13
C ARG A 55 -16.58 -8.94 23.31
N SER A 56 -15.42 -9.25 23.88
CA SER A 56 -15.04 -10.62 24.22
C SER A 56 -14.61 -10.69 25.68
N ALA A 57 -15.00 -11.79 26.33
CA ALA A 57 -14.54 -12.13 27.66
C ALA A 57 -14.09 -13.59 27.63
N ARG A 58 -12.90 -13.86 28.15
CA ARG A 58 -12.35 -15.21 28.31
C ARG A 58 -11.98 -15.40 29.76
N GLU A 59 -12.44 -16.50 30.33
CA GLU A 59 -12.08 -16.92 31.67
C GLU A 59 -11.56 -18.34 31.59
N GLY A 60 -10.42 -18.60 32.20
CA GLY A 60 -9.78 -19.90 32.21
C GLY A 60 -9.32 -20.24 33.61
N GLN A 61 -9.64 -21.44 34.06
CA GLN A 61 -9.14 -21.99 35.31
C GLN A 61 -8.38 -23.29 35.03
N VAL A 62 -7.13 -23.35 35.47
CA VAL A 62 -6.29 -24.55 35.39
C VAL A 62 -6.05 -25.04 36.81
N SER A 63 -6.54 -26.23 37.15
CA SER A 63 -6.28 -26.87 38.44
C SER A 63 -5.41 -28.10 38.26
N ARG A 64 -4.21 -28.10 38.82
CA ARG A 64 -3.34 -29.27 38.97
C ARG A 64 -3.37 -29.69 40.44
N GLY A 65 -4.16 -30.72 40.74
CA GLY A 65 -4.27 -31.29 42.08
C GLY A 65 -3.19 -32.35 42.34
N SER A 66 -2.74 -32.45 43.60
CA SER A 66 -2.04 -33.60 44.15
C SER A 66 -2.99 -34.41 45.03
N LEU A 67 -2.71 -35.70 45.25
CA LEU A 67 -3.52 -36.64 46.07
C LEU A 67 -3.72 -36.22 47.53
N PHE A 68 -3.05 -35.15 48.00
CA PHE A 68 -3.15 -34.66 49.37
C PHE A 68 -4.38 -33.78 49.60
N PRO A 69 -5.25 -34.10 50.58
CA PRO A 69 -6.41 -33.29 50.91
C PRO A 69 -6.00 -31.96 51.54
N GLY A 70 -6.65 -30.88 51.10
CA GLY A 70 -6.49 -29.54 51.69
C GLY A 70 -5.93 -28.49 50.71
N ARG A 71 -5.76 -27.26 51.22
CA ARG A 71 -5.28 -26.10 50.44
C ARG A 71 -3.85 -26.26 49.92
N LEU A 72 -3.07 -27.16 50.53
CA LEU A 72 -1.68 -27.45 50.18
C LEU A 72 -1.53 -28.38 48.95
N GLY A 73 -2.59 -29.10 48.56
CA GLY A 73 -2.61 -29.97 47.39
C GLY A 73 -3.28 -29.37 46.13
N ARG A 74 -3.75 -28.12 46.21
CA ARG A 74 -4.51 -27.45 45.14
C ARG A 74 -3.66 -26.38 44.45
N ASN A 75 -2.98 -26.73 43.36
CA ASN A 75 -2.38 -25.74 42.48
C ASN A 75 -3.44 -25.28 41.47
N GLN A 76 -4.04 -24.12 41.69
CA GLN A 76 -5.04 -23.54 40.80
C GLN A 76 -4.55 -22.21 40.24
N ALA A 77 -4.64 -22.03 38.93
CA ALA A 77 -4.40 -20.77 38.23
C ALA A 77 -5.71 -20.34 37.58
N SER A 78 -6.11 -19.09 37.79
CA SER A 78 -7.26 -18.47 37.12
C SER A 78 -6.77 -17.28 36.32
N GLY A 79 -7.20 -17.17 35.06
CA GLY A 79 -6.94 -16.03 34.20
C GLY A 79 -8.25 -15.49 33.64
N ARG A 80 -8.35 -14.17 33.53
CA ARG A 80 -9.50 -13.48 32.93
C ARG A 80 -9.01 -12.42 31.95
N GLU A 81 -9.53 -12.44 30.74
CA GLU A 81 -9.25 -11.49 29.67
C GLU A 81 -10.57 -10.86 29.23
N VAL A 82 -10.63 -9.54 29.15
CA VAL A 82 -11.79 -8.79 28.66
C VAL A 82 -11.31 -7.82 27.60
N SER A 83 -11.95 -7.82 26.43
CA SER A 83 -11.62 -6.93 25.32
C SER A 83 -12.89 -6.30 24.77
N THR A 84 -12.80 -5.00 24.48
CA THR A 84 -13.89 -4.20 23.91
C THR A 84 -13.34 -3.37 22.76
N SER A 85 -14.01 -3.39 21.62
CA SER A 85 -13.65 -2.57 20.46
C SER A 85 -14.92 -1.98 19.87
N ASP A 86 -15.06 -0.66 19.91
CA ASP A 86 -16.24 0.06 19.42
C ASP A 86 -15.86 0.97 18.25
N ALA A 87 -16.77 1.15 17.30
CA ALA A 87 -16.62 2.02 16.14
C ALA A 87 -17.72 3.09 16.12
N TRP A 88 -17.33 4.33 15.90
CA TRP A 88 -18.23 5.48 15.81
C TRP A 88 -17.84 6.34 14.61
N ALA A 89 -18.83 7.01 14.02
CA ALA A 89 -18.61 8.01 12.99
C ALA A 89 -19.15 9.36 13.49
N VAL A 90 -18.30 10.38 13.48
CA VAL A 90 -18.69 11.78 13.68
C VAL A 90 -18.54 12.49 12.35
N VAL A 91 -19.62 13.13 11.91
CA VAL A 91 -19.66 13.81 10.62
C VAL A 91 -19.73 15.31 10.85
N ARG A 92 -18.91 16.05 10.12
CA ARG A 92 -18.96 17.51 10.05
C ARG A 92 -18.89 17.93 8.60
N ILE A 93 -19.91 18.64 8.14
CA ILE A 93 -19.91 19.30 6.85
C ILE A 93 -19.17 20.64 7.01
N ILE A 94 -18.17 20.86 6.17
CA ILE A 94 -17.34 22.06 6.21
C ILE A 94 -17.69 22.92 5.00
N ASP A 95 -18.14 24.15 5.23
CA ASP A 95 -18.22 25.16 4.18
C ASP A 95 -16.83 25.79 3.97
N LEU A 96 -16.17 25.38 2.88
CA LEU A 96 -14.83 25.82 2.57
C LEU A 96 -14.77 27.31 2.20
N LYS A 97 -15.86 27.92 1.71
CA LYS A 97 -15.85 29.33 1.30
C LYS A 97 -15.81 30.26 2.50
N GLU A 98 -16.61 29.95 3.50
CA GLU A 98 -16.64 30.75 4.72
C GLU A 98 -15.35 30.56 5.54
N LEU A 99 -14.81 29.34 5.57
CA LEU A 99 -13.54 29.07 6.22
C LEU A 99 -12.38 29.80 5.56
N ASP A 100 -12.35 29.85 4.23
CA ASP A 100 -11.34 30.60 3.47
C ASP A 100 -11.47 32.11 3.75
N ARG A 101 -12.70 32.64 3.79
CA ARG A 101 -12.95 34.04 4.16
C ARG A 101 -12.47 34.35 5.58
N MET A 102 -12.77 33.51 6.56
CA MET A 102 -12.30 33.67 7.94
C MET A 102 -10.78 33.56 8.04
N THR A 103 -10.18 32.64 7.29
CA THR A 103 -8.71 32.47 7.24
C THR A 103 -8.04 33.70 6.63
N LEU A 104 -8.59 34.27 5.56
CA LEU A 104 -8.08 35.49 4.94
C LEU A 104 -8.27 36.74 5.80
N LEU A 105 -9.37 36.82 6.56
CA LEU A 105 -9.60 37.91 7.53
C LEU A 105 -8.66 37.80 8.74
N ALA A 106 -8.30 36.58 9.15
CA ALA A 106 -7.38 36.33 10.24
C ALA A 106 -5.90 36.46 9.84
N ALA A 107 -5.58 36.23 8.56
CA ALA A 107 -4.21 36.30 8.07
C ALA A 107 -3.70 37.74 7.97
N THR A 108 -2.49 37.97 8.45
CA THR A 108 -1.82 39.26 8.22
C THR A 108 -1.36 39.36 6.76
N PRO A 109 -1.29 40.57 6.17
CA PRO A 109 -0.85 40.75 4.78
C PRO A 109 0.57 40.21 4.50
N GLU A 110 1.43 40.13 5.52
CA GLU A 110 2.77 39.55 5.42
C GLU A 110 2.72 38.03 5.31
N GLU A 111 1.83 37.38 6.05
CA GLU A 111 1.63 35.94 6.05
C GLU A 111 1.09 35.45 4.69
N ILE A 112 0.19 36.21 4.07
CA ILE A 112 -0.36 35.92 2.73
C ILE A 112 0.76 35.93 1.66
N LYS A 113 1.75 36.83 1.76
CA LYS A 113 2.89 36.88 0.81
C LYS A 113 3.82 35.68 0.95
N LEU A 114 4.02 35.19 2.17
CA LEU A 114 4.86 34.01 2.45
C LEU A 114 4.17 32.69 2.06
N LEU A 115 2.83 32.67 2.02
CA LEU A 115 2.03 31.50 1.67
C LEU A 115 2.05 31.17 0.17
N SER A 116 2.26 32.15 -0.73
CA SER A 116 2.32 31.92 -2.19
C SER A 116 3.33 30.82 -2.63
N PRO A 117 4.61 30.86 -2.21
CA PRO A 117 5.57 29.81 -2.56
C PRO A 117 5.36 28.51 -1.77
N VAL A 118 4.85 28.60 -0.53
CA VAL A 118 4.61 27.43 0.34
C VAL A 118 3.40 26.63 -0.13
N ALA A 119 2.32 27.28 -0.58
CA ALA A 119 1.13 26.63 -1.13
C ALA A 119 1.44 25.82 -2.40
N ALA A 120 2.33 26.33 -3.26
CA ALA A 120 2.82 25.58 -4.42
C ALA A 120 3.57 24.30 -4.00
N LYS A 121 4.35 24.37 -2.91
CA LYS A 121 5.08 23.23 -2.33
C LYS A 121 4.14 22.22 -1.67
N ILE A 122 3.17 22.66 -0.87
CA ILE A 122 2.17 21.79 -0.22
C ILE A 122 1.32 21.04 -1.25
N THR A 123 0.91 21.71 -2.33
CA THR A 123 0.13 21.08 -3.41
C THR A 123 0.91 19.92 -4.07
N SER A 124 2.23 20.03 -4.18
CA SER A 124 3.08 18.95 -4.69
C SER A 124 3.26 17.77 -3.72
N VAL A 125 3.25 18.04 -2.40
CA VAL A 125 3.39 17.02 -1.35
C VAL A 125 2.09 16.23 -1.16
N VAL A 126 0.95 16.92 -1.07
CA VAL A 126 -0.38 16.29 -0.91
C VAL A 126 -0.73 15.38 -2.10
N ARG A 127 -0.22 15.71 -3.30
CA ARG A 127 -0.38 14.87 -4.50
C ARG A 127 0.42 13.57 -4.44
N HIS A 128 1.51 13.53 -3.66
CA HIS A 128 2.33 12.33 -3.44
C HIS A 128 1.75 11.41 -2.36
N GLU A 129 1.14 11.96 -1.30
CA GLU A 129 0.66 11.14 -0.17
C GLU A 129 -0.55 10.26 -0.50
N ARG A 130 -1.45 10.70 -1.39
CA ARG A 130 -2.58 9.86 -1.85
C ARG A 130 -2.13 8.59 -2.61
N THR A 131 -0.88 8.54 -3.06
CA THR A 131 -0.29 7.36 -3.70
C THR A 131 0.60 6.50 -2.80
N VAL A 132 0.95 6.97 -1.60
CA VAL A 132 2.04 6.37 -0.77
C VAL A 132 1.54 5.63 0.48
N SER A 133 0.23 5.61 0.77
CA SER A 133 -0.32 4.84 1.92
C SER A 133 -0.38 3.31 1.69
N ARG A 134 0.59 2.76 0.94
CA ARG A 134 0.88 1.34 0.77
C ARG A 134 2.36 1.22 0.39
N THR A 135 3.25 1.08 1.37
CA THR A 135 4.34 0.09 1.44
C THR A 135 5.44 0.56 2.39
N ALA A 136 5.98 -0.42 3.12
CA ALA A 136 7.02 -0.33 4.12
C ALA A 136 8.27 0.45 3.71
N SER A 137 9.02 0.87 4.74
CA SER A 137 10.35 1.47 4.73
C SER A 137 11.31 0.82 3.71
N THR A 138 11.29 1.36 2.49
CA THR A 138 12.20 0.98 1.40
C THR A 138 13.35 1.99 1.40
N SER A 139 14.59 1.51 1.32
CA SER A 139 15.77 2.37 1.29
C SER A 139 15.72 3.33 0.09
N LEU A 140 16.20 4.57 0.26
CA LEU A 140 16.20 5.60 -0.81
C LEU A 140 16.91 5.13 -2.09
N ASP A 141 17.92 4.28 -1.97
CA ASP A 141 18.65 3.74 -3.13
C ASP A 141 17.83 2.71 -3.90
N GLN A 142 17.03 1.90 -3.20
CA GLN A 142 16.10 0.97 -3.84
C GLN A 142 15.01 1.72 -4.63
N LEU A 143 14.50 2.84 -4.10
CA LEU A 143 13.54 3.70 -4.81
C LEU A 143 14.13 4.33 -6.08
N ARG A 144 15.42 4.71 -6.06
CA ARG A 144 16.13 5.23 -7.24
C ARG A 144 16.27 4.16 -8.32
N VAL A 145 16.71 2.96 -7.93
CA VAL A 145 16.85 1.82 -8.86
C VAL A 145 15.51 1.46 -9.48
N GLU A 146 14.45 1.34 -8.68
CA GLU A 146 13.11 1.01 -9.17
C GLU A 146 12.55 2.09 -10.11
N ARG A 147 12.72 3.38 -9.77
CA ARG A 147 12.30 4.48 -10.63
C ARG A 147 13.03 4.46 -11.95
N ASN A 148 14.35 4.25 -11.95
CA ASN A 148 15.17 4.17 -13.15
C ASN A 148 14.80 2.95 -14.01
N ALA A 149 14.47 1.81 -13.39
CA ALA A 149 13.97 0.64 -14.10
C ALA A 149 12.61 0.91 -14.77
N LYS A 150 11.69 1.59 -14.07
CA LYS A 150 10.36 1.95 -14.61
C LYS A 150 10.44 2.96 -15.75
N THR A 151 11.33 3.96 -15.66
CA THR A 151 11.53 4.92 -16.75
C THR A 151 12.19 4.25 -17.96
N ALA A 152 13.19 3.40 -17.75
CA ALA A 152 13.82 2.62 -18.82
C ALA A 152 12.83 1.68 -19.52
N ALA A 153 11.99 0.97 -18.77
CA ALA A 153 10.95 0.10 -19.33
C ALA A 153 9.94 0.89 -20.17
N SER A 154 9.46 2.04 -19.65
CA SER A 154 8.52 2.91 -20.37
C SER A 154 9.12 3.46 -21.66
N ARG A 155 10.40 3.85 -21.64
CA ARG A 155 11.14 4.30 -22.83
C ARG A 155 11.24 3.19 -23.88
N ASN A 156 11.55 1.96 -23.47
CA ASN A 156 11.63 0.80 -24.36
C ASN A 156 10.28 0.47 -25.01
N GLU A 157 9.19 0.51 -24.24
CA GLU A 157 7.83 0.33 -24.76
C GLU A 157 7.47 1.41 -25.79
N ALA A 158 7.80 2.67 -25.51
CA ALA A 158 7.52 3.78 -26.40
C ALA A 158 8.28 3.66 -27.73
N MET A 159 9.54 3.21 -27.71
CA MET A 159 10.32 2.93 -28.93
C MET A 159 9.69 1.82 -29.77
N ARG A 160 9.19 0.75 -29.14
CA ARG A 160 8.48 -0.32 -29.85
C ARG A 160 7.22 0.19 -30.54
N PHE A 161 6.45 1.05 -29.89
CA PHE A 161 5.29 1.68 -30.51
C PHE A 161 5.68 2.62 -31.66
N MET A 162 6.77 3.37 -31.54
CA MET A 162 7.29 4.18 -32.64
C MET A 162 7.70 3.35 -33.86
N ALA A 163 8.37 2.21 -33.64
CA ALA A 163 8.76 1.30 -34.72
C ALA A 163 7.53 0.75 -35.46
N LYS A 164 6.52 0.26 -34.71
CA LYS A 164 5.26 -0.20 -35.28
C LYS A 164 4.51 0.91 -36.03
N ALA A 165 4.49 2.13 -35.51
CA ALA A 165 3.85 3.26 -36.18
C ALA A 165 4.48 3.53 -37.56
N LYS A 166 5.82 3.53 -37.64
CA LYS A 166 6.55 3.70 -38.91
C LYS A 166 6.28 2.56 -39.89
N GLU A 167 6.17 1.32 -39.41
CA GLU A 167 5.82 0.17 -40.24
C GLU A 167 4.40 0.31 -40.83
N MET A 168 3.43 0.76 -40.04
CA MET A 168 2.07 1.01 -40.51
C MET A 168 1.97 2.18 -41.48
N GLU A 169 2.80 3.21 -41.29
CA GLU A 169 2.93 4.33 -42.25
C GLU A 169 3.44 3.83 -43.61
N LYS A 170 4.48 2.98 -43.62
CA LYS A 170 4.99 2.35 -44.86
C LYS A 170 3.94 1.49 -45.57
N ARG A 171 3.06 0.84 -44.81
CA ARG A 171 1.94 0.04 -45.35
C ARG A 171 0.72 0.87 -45.78
N GLY A 172 0.78 2.20 -45.69
CA GLY A 172 -0.33 3.10 -46.02
C GLY A 172 -1.48 3.09 -45.01
N ARG A 173 -1.34 2.40 -43.86
CA ARG A 173 -2.37 2.30 -42.81
C ARG A 173 -2.26 3.48 -41.84
N THR A 174 -2.59 4.67 -42.33
CA THR A 174 -2.43 5.95 -41.63
C THR A 174 -3.24 6.04 -40.33
N ALA A 175 -4.44 5.47 -40.29
CA ALA A 175 -5.27 5.42 -39.08
C ALA A 175 -4.61 4.60 -37.94
N SER A 176 -4.09 3.41 -38.26
CA SER A 176 -3.37 2.57 -37.28
C SER A 176 -2.05 3.20 -36.84
N ALA A 177 -1.31 3.81 -37.78
CA ALA A 177 -0.08 4.53 -37.46
C ALA A 177 -0.31 5.64 -36.43
N LYS A 178 -1.40 6.40 -36.55
CA LYS A 178 -1.81 7.44 -35.58
C LYS A 178 -1.99 6.88 -34.17
N ILE A 179 -2.63 5.71 -34.02
CA ILE A 179 -2.84 5.06 -32.72
C ILE A 179 -1.50 4.68 -32.09
N TYR A 180 -0.60 4.07 -32.85
CA TYR A 180 0.73 3.71 -32.35
C TYR A 180 1.58 4.92 -31.97
N TYR A 181 1.50 6.03 -32.73
CA TYR A 181 2.16 7.27 -32.33
C TYR A 181 1.55 7.89 -31.06
N GLN A 182 0.23 7.81 -30.86
CA GLN A 182 -0.39 8.26 -29.61
C GLN A 182 0.05 7.41 -28.41
N MET A 183 0.19 6.09 -28.58
CA MET A 183 0.74 5.21 -27.53
C MET A 183 2.20 5.55 -27.21
N ALA A 184 3.02 5.80 -28.24
CA ALA A 184 4.40 6.26 -28.05
C ALA A 184 4.46 7.62 -27.32
N TYR A 185 3.57 8.56 -27.64
CA TYR A 185 3.47 9.85 -26.96
C TYR A 185 3.12 9.72 -25.47
N ARG A 186 2.16 8.84 -25.14
CA ARG A 186 1.75 8.63 -23.73
C ARG A 186 2.87 8.03 -22.89
N ARG A 187 3.67 7.13 -23.47
CA ARG A 187 4.63 6.31 -22.74
C ARG A 187 6.08 6.80 -22.79
N GLY A 188 6.42 7.59 -23.80
CA GLY A 188 7.79 8.04 -24.05
C GLY A 188 8.20 9.30 -23.29
N ASP A 189 9.51 9.50 -23.23
CA ASP A 189 10.15 10.71 -22.71
C ASP A 189 9.89 11.92 -23.63
N ASN A 190 10.33 13.11 -23.23
CA ASN A 190 10.08 14.35 -23.96
C ASN A 190 10.51 14.30 -25.44
N GLU A 191 11.64 13.66 -25.76
CA GLU A 191 12.12 13.47 -27.14
C GLU A 191 11.20 12.56 -27.97
N ILE A 192 10.69 11.49 -27.38
CA ILE A 192 9.77 10.56 -28.05
C ILE A 192 8.40 11.23 -28.23
N ARG A 193 7.98 12.05 -27.27
CA ARG A 193 6.75 12.84 -27.36
C ARG A 193 6.78 13.85 -28.48
N THR A 194 7.85 14.64 -28.59
CA THR A 194 7.96 15.66 -29.64
C THR A 194 7.97 15.01 -31.03
N SER A 195 8.74 13.93 -31.21
CA SER A 195 8.79 13.18 -32.47
C SER A 195 7.47 12.49 -32.82
N ALA A 196 6.79 11.87 -31.85
CA ALA A 196 5.47 11.25 -32.07
C ALA A 196 4.39 12.30 -32.41
N LEU A 197 4.39 13.46 -31.74
CA LEU A 197 3.45 14.55 -32.02
C LEU A 197 3.66 15.13 -33.41
N ALA A 198 4.91 15.33 -33.82
CA ALA A 198 5.25 15.78 -35.18
C ALA A 198 4.75 14.79 -36.24
N ALA A 199 4.89 13.48 -36.00
CA ALA A 199 4.40 12.44 -36.89
C ALA A 199 2.85 12.43 -36.99
N VAL A 200 2.13 12.57 -35.87
CA VAL A 200 0.66 12.66 -35.89
C VAL A 200 0.18 13.89 -36.66
N ARG A 201 0.83 15.05 -36.48
CA ARG A 201 0.50 16.27 -37.22
C ARG A 201 0.71 16.12 -38.73
N ARG A 202 1.78 15.42 -39.14
CA ARG A 202 2.06 15.12 -40.54
C ARG A 202 0.96 14.24 -41.15
N ILE A 203 0.58 13.16 -40.48
CA ILE A 203 -0.53 12.30 -40.92
C ILE A 203 -1.85 13.07 -41.01
N ALA A 204 -2.13 13.94 -40.04
CA ALA A 204 -3.35 14.76 -40.03
C ALA A 204 -3.39 15.74 -41.22
N LYS A 205 -2.26 16.38 -41.57
CA LYS A 205 -2.17 17.24 -42.76
C LYS A 205 -2.41 16.48 -44.07
N THR A 206 -1.94 15.23 -44.16
CA THR A 206 -2.16 14.38 -45.35
C THR A 206 -3.61 13.89 -45.48
N GLN A 207 -4.38 13.85 -44.39
CA GLN A 207 -5.77 13.39 -44.38
C GLN A 207 -6.81 14.50 -44.60
N VAL A 208 -6.43 15.77 -44.70
CA VAL A 208 -7.37 16.86 -45.03
C VAL A 208 -7.93 16.60 -46.44
N PRO A 209 -9.25 16.40 -46.60
CA PRO A 209 -9.85 16.16 -47.91
C PRO A 209 -9.57 17.35 -48.83
N ARG A 210 -9.13 17.06 -50.06
CA ARG A 210 -9.27 18.00 -51.18
C ARG A 210 -10.77 18.29 -51.32
N GLU A 211 -11.22 19.43 -50.81
CA GLU A 211 -12.56 19.93 -51.13
C GLU A 211 -12.68 20.02 -52.64
N GLN A 212 -13.71 19.33 -53.14
CA GLN A 212 -14.04 19.21 -54.54
C GLN A 212 -14.33 20.62 -55.10
N PRO A 213 -13.76 21.02 -56.25
CA PRO A 213 -14.07 22.30 -56.83
C PRO A 213 -15.57 22.36 -57.18
N LEU A 214 -16.17 23.49 -56.77
CA LEU A 214 -17.53 23.96 -57.04
C LEU A 214 -18.16 23.32 -58.28
N ARG A 215 -19.22 22.53 -58.08
CA ARG A 215 -20.22 22.32 -59.13
C ARG A 215 -21.07 23.58 -59.24
N GLU A 216 -20.58 24.52 -60.04
CA GLU A 216 -21.46 25.45 -60.75
C GLU A 216 -22.52 24.63 -61.48
N THR A 217 -23.77 24.73 -61.05
CA THR A 217 -24.91 24.31 -61.86
C THR A 217 -25.73 25.57 -62.13
N LYS A 218 -25.41 26.17 -63.29
CA LYS A 218 -26.34 26.97 -64.06
C LYS A 218 -27.57 26.11 -64.37
N GLN A 219 -28.76 26.58 -64.01
CA GLN A 219 -29.89 26.91 -64.88
C GLN A 219 -31.12 27.21 -64.03
#